data_AF-A0A0B1RWY1-F1
#
_entry.id   AF-A0A0B1RWY1-F1
#
_cell.length_a   1.000
_cell.length_b   1.000
_cell.length_c   1.000
_cell.angle_alpha   90.00
_cell.angle_beta   90.00
_cell.angle_gamma   90.00
#
_symmetry.space_group_name_H-M   'P 1'
#
loop_
_entity.id
_entity.type
_entity.pdbx_description
1 polymer ?
#
loop_
_entity_poly.entity_id
_entity_poly.type
_entity_poly.pdbx_seq_one_letter_code
_entity_poly.pdbx_strand_id
1 'polypeptide(L)'
;MENRKPFSLKTTLFYWNAALALFSILGLVRFTEDFVMSLYQHGIYRSLCYSCHPNDVAAFWSFLFAISKVVELGDTMFIVLRKKPLIFLHYYHHAAVLIYTVHSGAEHTAPGRAFISMNYLAHSAMYTYYAIV
;
A
#
# COMPACT_ATOMS: atom_id res chain seq x y z
N MET A 1 -5.43 -19.23 19.07
CA MET A 1 -5.39 -20.25 17.98
C MET A 1 -4.71 -21.56 18.37
N GLU A 2 -4.12 -21.68 19.56
CA GLU A 2 -3.27 -22.82 19.95
C GLU A 2 -3.95 -24.19 19.74
N ASN A 3 -5.18 -24.36 20.23
CA ASN A 3 -5.90 -25.64 20.19
C ASN A 3 -6.80 -25.89 18.96
N ARG A 4 -6.70 -25.09 17.87
CA ARG A 4 -7.55 -25.23 16.66
C ARG A 4 -6.75 -25.68 15.44
N LYS A 5 -7.37 -26.43 14.51
CA LYS A 5 -6.72 -26.84 13.24
C LYS A 5 -6.52 -25.63 12.31
N PRO A 6 -5.46 -25.60 11.47
CA PRO A 6 -5.22 -24.50 10.53
C PRO A 6 -6.33 -24.44 9.47
N PHE A 7 -6.77 -23.23 9.13
CA PHE A 7 -7.78 -23.04 8.09
C PHE A 7 -7.16 -23.16 6.68
N SER A 8 -7.88 -23.79 5.75
CA SER A 8 -7.54 -23.78 4.32
C SER A 8 -8.25 -22.62 3.64
N LEU A 9 -7.56 -21.50 3.46
CA LEU A 9 -8.11 -20.25 2.92
C LEU A 9 -7.54 -19.91 1.53
N LYS A 10 -7.17 -20.91 0.74
CA LYS A 10 -6.48 -20.70 -0.56
C LYS A 10 -7.30 -19.83 -1.52
N THR A 11 -8.58 -20.14 -1.70
CA THR A 11 -9.46 -19.37 -2.60
C THR A 11 -9.70 -17.95 -2.09
N THR A 12 -9.90 -17.78 -0.78
CA THR A 12 -10.06 -16.45 -0.18
C THR A 12 -8.80 -15.60 -0.35
N LEU A 13 -7.62 -16.20 -0.14
CA LEU A 13 -6.34 -15.53 -0.34
C LEU A 13 -6.11 -15.13 -1.79
N PHE A 14 -6.50 -15.97 -2.75
CA PHE A 14 -6.43 -15.63 -4.16
C PHE A 14 -7.22 -14.34 -4.46
N TYR A 15 -8.50 -14.28 -4.07
CA TYR A 15 -9.33 -13.10 -4.31
C TYR A 15 -8.84 -11.87 -3.55
N TRP A 16 -8.34 -12.06 -2.33
CA TRP A 16 -7.76 -10.99 -1.52
C TRP A 16 -6.51 -10.39 -2.19
N ASN A 17 -5.54 -11.23 -2.57
CA ASN A 17 -4.33 -10.80 -3.25
C ASN A 17 -4.65 -10.19 -4.62
N ALA A 18 -5.58 -10.77 -5.39
CA ALA A 18 -6.00 -10.22 -6.68
C ALA A 18 -6.65 -8.84 -6.54
N ALA A 19 -7.49 -8.63 -5.52
CA ALA A 19 -8.11 -7.34 -5.24
C ALA A 19 -7.06 -6.28 -4.85
N LEU A 20 -6.11 -6.62 -3.97
CA LEU A 20 -5.03 -5.73 -3.57
C LEU A 20 -4.06 -5.42 -4.72
N ALA A 21 -3.81 -6.40 -5.60
CA ALA A 21 -3.02 -6.21 -6.82
C ALA A 21 -3.72 -5.22 -7.77
N LEU A 22 -5.00 -5.42 -8.06
CA LEU A 22 -5.78 -4.53 -8.92
C LEU A 22 -5.83 -3.11 -8.34
N PHE A 23 -6.11 -2.97 -7.04
CA PHE A 23 -6.09 -1.69 -6.35
C PHE A 23 -4.73 -1.01 -6.49
N SER A 24 -3.64 -1.74 -6.29
CA SER A 24 -2.28 -1.21 -6.37
C SER A 24 -1.89 -0.81 -7.78
N ILE A 25 -2.32 -1.55 -8.81
CA ILE A 25 -2.09 -1.22 -10.23
C ILE A 25 -2.86 0.05 -10.60
N LEU A 26 -4.13 0.16 -10.21
CA LEU A 26 -4.93 1.36 -10.49
C LEU A 26 -4.37 2.59 -9.78
N GLY A 27 -3.98 2.43 -8.51
CA GLY A 27 -3.30 3.46 -7.74
C GLY A 27 -1.97 3.87 -8.38
N LEU A 28 -1.16 2.90 -8.79
CA LEU A 28 0.10 3.16 -9.49
C LEU A 28 -0.11 3.99 -10.75
N VAL A 29 -1.03 3.59 -11.64
CA VAL A 29 -1.27 4.27 -12.91
C VAL A 29 -1.71 5.71 -12.66
N ARG A 30 -2.73 5.92 -11.83
CA ARG A 30 -3.29 7.26 -11.57
C ARG A 30 -2.33 8.18 -10.82
N PHE A 31 -1.63 7.63 -9.84
CA PHE A 31 -0.74 8.42 -9.00
C PHE A 31 0.59 8.72 -9.70
N THR A 32 1.11 7.78 -10.49
CA THR A 32 2.34 7.99 -11.27
C THR A 32 2.10 8.97 -12.43
N GLU A 33 0.93 8.95 -13.05
CA GLU A 33 0.55 9.94 -14.07
C GLU A 33 0.67 11.38 -13.51
N ASP A 34 0.07 11.64 -12.34
CA ASP A 34 0.19 12.93 -11.65
C ASP A 34 1.64 13.28 -11.31
N PHE A 35 2.37 12.30 -10.75
CA PHE A 35 3.76 12.52 -10.33
C PHE A 35 4.69 12.82 -11.51
N VAL A 36 4.57 12.10 -12.62
CA VAL A 36 5.35 12.32 -13.84
C VAL A 36 5.00 13.65 -14.48
N MET A 37 3.71 14.02 -14.51
CA MET A 37 3.28 15.32 -15.03
C MET A 37 3.83 16.47 -14.17
N SER A 38 3.79 16.34 -12.85
CA SER A 38 4.42 17.27 -11.92
C SER A 38 5.92 17.40 -12.17
N LEU A 39 6.63 16.28 -12.35
CA LEU A 39 8.07 16.27 -12.63
C LEU A 39 8.40 16.99 -13.93
N TYR A 40 7.61 16.76 -14.99
CA TYR A 40 7.83 17.36 -16.30
C TYR A 40 7.54 18.87 -16.30
N GLN A 41 6.47 19.31 -15.65
CA GLN A 41 6.04 20.72 -15.67
C GLN A 41 6.74 21.60 -14.64
N HIS A 42 7.02 21.06 -13.44
CA HIS A 42 7.45 21.84 -12.28
C HIS A 42 8.85 21.48 -11.78
N GLY A 43 9.48 20.45 -12.37
CA GLY A 43 10.80 19.96 -11.99
C GLY A 43 10.81 19.11 -10.71
N ILE A 44 12.00 18.59 -10.40
CA ILE A 44 12.22 17.62 -9.31
C ILE A 44 11.97 18.24 -7.93
N TYR A 45 12.49 19.45 -7.71
CA TYR A 45 12.37 20.14 -6.42
C TYR A 45 10.90 20.34 -6.03
N ARG A 46 10.09 20.86 -6.96
CA ARG A 46 8.68 21.14 -6.66
C ARG A 46 7.86 19.86 -6.51
N SER A 47 8.21 18.80 -7.24
CA SER A 47 7.50 17.51 -7.18
C SER A 47 7.79 16.70 -5.91
N LEU A 48 8.97 16.87 -5.30
CA LEU A 48 9.38 16.16 -4.09
C LEU A 48 9.17 16.98 -2.81
N CYS A 49 9.33 18.30 -2.88
CA CYS A 49 9.32 19.19 -1.72
C CYS A 49 7.98 19.90 -1.49
N TYR A 50 6.97 19.70 -2.34
CA TYR A 50 5.61 20.23 -2.13
C TYR A 50 4.57 19.11 -2.08
N SER A 51 3.57 19.31 -1.22
CA SER A 51 2.45 18.39 -1.03
C SER A 51 1.41 18.50 -2.15
N CYS A 52 0.57 17.47 -2.27
CA CYS A 52 -0.55 17.44 -3.21
C CYS A 52 -1.59 18.49 -2.84
N HIS A 53 -2.20 19.13 -3.85
CA HIS A 53 -3.40 19.92 -3.59
C HIS A 53 -4.55 19.02 -3.13
N PRO A 54 -5.33 19.39 -2.10
CA PRO A 54 -6.35 18.53 -1.50
C PRO A 54 -7.53 18.19 -2.43
N ASN A 55 -7.76 19.01 -3.46
CA ASN A 55 -8.82 18.79 -4.46
C ASN A 55 -8.33 17.98 -5.67
N ASP A 56 -7.08 17.53 -5.66
CA ASP A 56 -6.48 16.82 -6.78
C ASP A 56 -6.78 15.32 -6.72
N VAL A 57 -6.75 14.67 -7.88
CA VAL A 57 -6.92 13.23 -8.00
C VAL A 57 -5.86 12.49 -7.16
N ALA A 58 -4.64 13.05 -7.09
CA ALA A 58 -3.58 12.52 -6.23
C ALA A 58 -3.93 12.54 -4.74
N ALA A 59 -4.65 13.55 -4.23
CA ALA A 59 -5.05 13.58 -2.82
C ALA A 59 -6.06 12.47 -2.49
N PHE A 60 -7.01 12.21 -3.40
CA PHE A 60 -7.94 11.09 -3.27
C PHE A 60 -7.23 9.74 -3.21
N TRP A 61 -6.30 9.49 -4.13
CA TRP A 61 -5.52 8.24 -4.13
C TRP A 61 -4.56 8.15 -2.94
N SER A 62 -4.02 9.26 -2.44
CA SER A 62 -3.23 9.29 -1.19
C SER A 62 -4.06 8.87 0.03
N PHE A 63 -5.32 9.30 0.09
CA PHE A 63 -6.24 8.89 1.15
C PHE A 63 -6.58 7.41 1.07
N LEU A 64 -6.88 6.90 -0.14
CA LEU A 64 -7.09 5.47 -0.35
C LEU A 64 -5.85 4.64 0.00
N PHE A 65 -4.65 5.14 -0.27
CA PHE A 65 -3.39 4.52 0.15
C PHE A 65 -3.31 4.40 1.68
N ALA A 66 -3.66 5.45 2.43
CA ALA A 66 -3.67 5.39 3.88
C ALA A 66 -4.65 4.33 4.41
N ILE A 67 -5.84 4.24 3.81
CA ILE A 67 -6.82 3.19 4.13
C ILE A 67 -6.26 1.80 3.79
N SER A 68 -5.55 1.65 2.65
CA SER A 68 -5.02 0.36 2.23
C SER A 68 -4.07 -0.22 3.28
N LYS A 69 -3.26 0.60 3.96
CA LYS A 69 -2.35 0.11 5.02
C LYS A 69 -3.09 -0.57 6.17
N VAL A 70 -4.31 -0.11 6.49
CA VAL A 70 -5.18 -0.77 7.49
C VAL A 70 -5.73 -2.08 6.93
N VAL A 71 -6.17 -2.09 5.68
CA VAL A 71 -6.69 -3.29 5.00
C VAL A 71 -5.62 -4.37 4.91
N GLU A 72 -4.39 -4.00 4.58
CA GLU A 72 -3.22 -4.89 4.46
C GLU A 72 -2.85 -5.59 5.79
N LEU A 73 -3.31 -5.10 6.95
CA LEU A 73 -3.21 -5.87 8.20
C LEU A 73 -3.97 -7.21 8.13
N GLY A 74 -4.92 -7.34 7.20
CA GLY A 74 -5.57 -8.60 6.85
C GLY A 74 -4.58 -9.69 6.46
N ASP A 75 -3.43 -9.37 5.85
CA ASP A 75 -2.38 -10.35 5.51
C ASP A 75 -1.85 -11.04 6.77
N THR A 76 -1.60 -10.24 7.81
CA THR A 76 -1.19 -10.71 9.13
C THR A 76 -2.27 -11.63 9.73
N MET A 77 -3.55 -11.24 9.61
CA MET A 77 -4.67 -12.06 10.07
C MET A 77 -4.72 -13.41 9.36
N PHE A 78 -4.55 -13.46 8.02
CA PHE A 78 -4.52 -14.70 7.27
C PHE A 78 -3.34 -15.60 7.64
N ILE A 79 -2.15 -15.04 7.90
CA ILE A 79 -0.97 -15.80 8.36
C ILE A 79 -1.26 -16.47 9.71
N VAL A 80 -1.85 -15.72 10.66
CA VAL A 80 -2.23 -16.24 11.99
C VAL A 80 -3.31 -17.31 11.89
N LEU A 81 -4.33 -17.11 11.06
CA LEU A 81 -5.42 -18.08 10.84
C LEU A 81 -4.92 -19.38 10.20
N ARG A 82 -3.90 -19.30 9.34
CA ARG A 82 -3.24 -20.46 8.72
C ARG A 82 -2.16 -21.09 9.58
N LYS A 83 -1.87 -20.54 10.77
CA LYS A 83 -0.80 -20.97 11.68
C LYS A 83 0.58 -21.02 11.00
N LYS A 84 0.87 -20.05 10.14
CA LYS A 84 2.20 -19.88 9.55
C LYS A 84 3.07 -18.99 10.45
N PRO A 85 4.40 -19.22 10.50
CA PRO A 85 5.28 -18.40 11.33
C PRO A 85 5.28 -16.95 10.84
N LEU A 86 4.99 -16.04 11.75
CA LEU A 86 4.99 -14.60 11.49
C LEU A 86 6.42 -14.08 11.68
N ILE A 87 7.08 -13.70 10.59
CA ILE A 87 8.46 -13.19 10.64
C ILE A 87 8.51 -11.75 11.16
N PHE A 88 9.60 -11.38 11.84
CA PHE A 88 9.83 -10.03 12.38
C PHE A 88 9.57 -8.93 11.35
N LEU A 89 10.17 -9.08 10.17
CA LEU A 89 10.10 -8.10 9.10
C LEU A 89 8.65 -7.77 8.71
N HIS A 90 7.77 -8.76 8.67
CA HIS A 90 6.38 -8.59 8.23
C HIS A 90 5.61 -7.64 9.14
N TYR A 91 5.48 -8.00 10.42
CA TYR A 91 4.65 -7.21 11.33
C TYR A 91 5.29 -5.87 11.69
N TYR A 92 6.63 -5.82 11.77
CA TYR A 92 7.34 -4.57 11.99
C TYR A 92 7.11 -3.61 10.82
N HIS A 93 7.24 -4.10 9.57
CA HIS A 93 6.96 -3.31 8.39
C HIS A 93 5.53 -2.79 8.38
N HIS A 94 4.52 -3.66 8.53
CA HIS A 94 3.11 -3.25 8.50
C HIS A 94 2.76 -2.23 9.60
N ALA A 95 3.32 -2.37 10.80
CA ALA A 95 3.13 -1.39 11.86
C ALA A 95 3.82 -0.05 11.54
N ALA A 96 5.08 -0.10 11.10
CA ALA A 96 5.86 1.09 10.79
C ALA A 96 5.25 1.90 9.64
N VAL A 97 4.86 1.25 8.53
CA VAL A 97 4.26 1.95 7.38
C VAL A 97 2.89 2.51 7.71
N LEU A 98 2.10 1.85 8.57
CA LEU A 98 0.82 2.37 9.02
C LEU A 98 0.99 3.65 9.84
N ILE A 99 1.85 3.62 10.86
CA ILE A 99 2.15 4.79 11.70
C ILE A 99 2.70 5.93 10.84
N TYR A 100 3.68 5.61 9.98
CA TYR A 100 4.28 6.59 9.09
C TYR A 100 3.24 7.24 8.19
N THR A 101 2.37 6.45 7.55
CA THR A 101 1.38 6.96 6.59
C THR A 101 0.32 7.83 7.26
N VAL A 102 -0.14 7.46 8.46
CA VAL A 102 -1.11 8.27 9.23
C VAL A 102 -0.48 9.59 9.68
N HIS A 103 0.74 9.54 10.22
CA HIS A 103 1.44 10.74 10.67
C HIS A 103 1.80 11.67 9.49
N SER A 104 2.34 11.10 8.42
CA SER A 104 2.67 11.78 7.16
C SER A 104 1.44 12.44 6.52
N GLY A 105 0.29 11.75 6.57
CA GLY A 105 -0.98 12.28 6.08
C GLY A 105 -1.48 13.47 6.90
N ALA A 106 -1.37 13.41 8.24
CA ALA A 106 -1.76 14.50 9.13
C ALA A 106 -0.88 15.76 8.97
N GLU A 107 0.43 15.57 8.79
CA GLU A 107 1.40 16.65 8.60
C GLU A 107 1.53 17.11 7.13
N HIS A 108 0.74 16.53 6.21
CA HIS A 108 0.81 16.79 4.77
C HIS A 108 2.26 16.78 4.22
N THR A 109 3.05 15.78 4.62
CA THR A 109 4.49 15.80 4.33
C THR A 109 4.75 15.72 2.82
N ALA A 110 5.59 16.63 2.33
CA ALA A 110 5.99 16.73 0.93
C ALA A 110 6.51 15.44 0.25
N PRO A 111 7.40 14.63 0.86
CA PRO A 111 7.94 13.44 0.20
C PRO A 111 6.92 12.31 0.03
N GLY A 112 5.69 12.46 0.56
CA GLY A 112 4.64 11.46 0.49
C GLY A 112 4.35 11.00 -0.95
N ARG A 113 4.42 11.90 -1.95
CA ARG A 113 4.18 11.55 -3.36
C ARG A 113 5.12 10.47 -3.89
N ALA A 114 6.43 10.64 -3.69
CA ALA A 114 7.41 9.66 -4.16
C ALA A 114 7.28 8.33 -3.40
N PHE A 115 7.04 8.40 -2.09
CA PHE A 115 6.85 7.22 -1.24
C PHE A 115 5.64 6.38 -1.65
N ILE A 116 4.48 7.03 -1.86
CA ILE A 116 3.24 6.38 -2.28
C ILE A 116 3.42 5.72 -3.66
N SER A 117 4.03 6.42 -4.62
CA SER A 117 4.29 5.88 -5.97
C SER A 117 5.15 4.63 -5.93
N MET A 118 6.25 4.67 -5.19
CA MET A 118 7.15 3.52 -5.02
C MET A 118 6.45 2.35 -4.33
N ASN A 119 5.63 2.63 -3.30
CA ASN A 119 4.91 1.57 -2.59
C ASN A 119 3.85 0.91 -3.48
N TYR A 120 3.08 1.68 -4.26
CA TYR A 120 2.13 1.13 -5.22
C TYR A 120 2.83 0.24 -6.27
N LEU A 121 4.03 0.62 -6.72
CA LEU A 121 4.81 -0.19 -7.64
C LEU A 121 5.19 -1.53 -6.98
N ALA A 122 5.77 -1.49 -5.78
CA ALA A 122 6.14 -2.69 -5.06
C ALA A 122 4.94 -3.60 -4.77
N HIS A 123 3.82 -3.02 -4.31
CA HIS A 123 2.60 -3.77 -3.97
C HIS A 123 1.89 -4.34 -5.19
N SER A 124 1.89 -3.64 -6.33
CA SER A 124 1.36 -4.20 -7.57
C SER A 124 2.10 -5.47 -8.00
N ALA A 125 3.44 -5.48 -7.92
CA ALA A 125 4.25 -6.64 -8.24
C ALA A 125 4.08 -7.77 -7.19
N MET A 126 4.16 -7.42 -5.91
CA MET A 126 4.11 -8.39 -4.80
C MET A 126 2.75 -9.12 -4.74
N TYR A 127 1.63 -8.40 -4.75
CA TYR A 127 0.31 -9.04 -4.67
C TYR A 127 -0.05 -9.81 -5.93
N THR A 128 0.40 -9.36 -7.10
CA THR A 128 0.25 -10.15 -8.34
C THR A 128 0.99 -11.47 -8.22
N TYR A 129 2.22 -11.46 -7.68
CA TYR A 129 2.97 -12.70 -7.41
C TYR A 129 2.24 -13.60 -6.42
N TYR A 130 1.73 -13.07 -5.30
CA TYR A 130 0.98 -13.86 -4.31
C TYR A 130 -0.41 -14.31 -4.74
N ALA A 131 -0.99 -13.69 -5.77
CA ALA A 131 -2.23 -14.18 -6.37
C ALA A 131 -1.97 -15.39 -7.27
N ILE A 132 -0.83 -15.44 -7.96
CA ILE A 132 -0.51 -16.49 -8.94
C ILE A 132 0.10 -17.73 -8.26
N VAL A 133 0.88 -17.56 -7.19
CA VAL A 133 1.64 -18.61 -6.48
C VAL A 133 0.94 -19.10 -5.22
#